data_AF-A0A6N6JKW7-F1
#
_entry.id   AF-A0A6N6JKW7-F1
#
_cell.length_a   1.000
_cell.length_b   1.000
_cell.length_c   1.000
_cell.angle_alpha   90.00
_cell.angle_beta   90.00
_cell.angle_gamma   90.00
#
_symmetry.space_group_name_H-M   'P 1'
#
loop_
_entity.id
_entity.type
_entity.pdbx_description
1 polymer ?
#
loop_
_entity_poly.entity_id
_entity_poly.type
_entity_poly.pdbx_seq_one_letter_code
_entity_poly.pdbx_strand_id
1 'polypeptide(L)'
;MTVRVLLAALVAIGLATAALASTYADLIRTQESGGNYGALNTQGGTAAGAYQITAGTLASLGYVRHTGGSRGSWANYEWTDAARSQGVTSLSDFLNSTSGHSLQDQAFGELTDRNLSSLSSQTLGLAGQTVNGVTFTQEGLLTAAHFLGAGALNDWVASGFDPTVFPPEYLTANGFSSYAELQSHLLNRIGAASGTSYAGGYGTGGPYSETDGFPGFGAKRPVLIRETPPFQGERQTLGVN
;
A
#
# COMPACT_ATOMS: atom_id res chain seq x y z
N MET A 1 -35.09 12.56 43.40
CA MET A 1 -33.76 12.66 42.76
C MET A 1 -33.35 11.24 42.37
N THR A 2 -33.43 10.87 41.10
CA THR A 2 -32.83 9.63 40.56
C THR A 2 -32.81 9.71 39.04
N VAL A 3 -31.63 10.02 38.51
CA VAL A 3 -31.30 9.95 37.07
C VAL A 3 -31.06 8.48 36.73
N ARG A 4 -31.78 7.93 35.74
CA ARG A 4 -31.52 6.61 35.17
C ARG A 4 -30.75 6.75 33.86
N VAL A 5 -29.45 6.51 33.97
CA VAL A 5 -28.53 5.78 33.05
C VAL A 5 -28.84 5.88 31.55
N LEU A 6 -28.12 6.79 30.87
CA LEU A 6 -27.77 6.70 29.45
C LEU A 6 -26.44 5.93 29.35
N LEU A 7 -26.46 4.65 29.04
CA LEU A 7 -25.24 3.87 28.74
C LEU A 7 -25.55 2.84 27.65
N ALA A 8 -25.69 3.31 26.40
CA ALA A 8 -25.84 2.41 25.24
C ALA A 8 -25.22 2.94 23.94
N ALA A 9 -24.58 4.11 23.92
CA ALA A 9 -24.10 4.74 22.68
C ALA A 9 -22.58 4.58 22.41
N LEU A 10 -21.77 4.13 23.38
CA LEU A 10 -20.31 4.04 23.18
C LEU A 10 -19.83 2.70 22.58
N VAL A 11 -20.63 1.62 22.66
CA VAL A 11 -20.22 0.28 22.21
C VAL A 11 -20.44 0.09 20.70
N ALA A 12 -21.42 0.77 20.11
CA ALA A 12 -21.71 0.66 18.67
C ALA A 12 -20.68 1.37 17.77
N ILE A 13 -20.04 2.44 18.27
CA ILE A 13 -19.04 3.20 17.49
C ILE A 13 -17.72 2.42 17.38
N GLY A 14 -17.33 1.68 18.42
CA GLY A 14 -16.11 0.84 18.40
C GLY A 14 -16.21 -0.43 17.55
N LEU A 15 -17.42 -0.96 17.35
CA LEU A 15 -17.65 -2.14 16.51
C LEU A 15 -17.62 -1.80 15.00
N ALA A 16 -18.07 -0.60 14.61
CA ALA A 16 -18.04 -0.16 13.22
C ALA A 16 -16.62 0.15 12.73
N THR A 17 -15.75 0.71 13.58
CA THR A 17 -14.34 0.98 13.24
C THR A 17 -13.51 -0.31 13.11
N ALA A 18 -13.74 -1.31 13.97
CA ALA A 18 -13.09 -2.61 13.87
C ALA A 18 -13.53 -3.40 12.61
N ALA A 19 -14.81 -3.32 12.23
CA ALA A 19 -15.32 -3.97 11.02
C ALA A 19 -14.74 -3.35 9.74
N LEU A 20 -14.63 -2.02 9.66
CA LEU A 20 -14.02 -1.34 8.51
C LEU A 20 -12.50 -1.62 8.40
N ALA A 21 -11.78 -1.65 9.54
CA ALA A 21 -10.39 -2.05 9.58
C ALA A 21 -10.17 -3.50 9.10
N SER A 22 -11.08 -4.42 9.47
CA SER A 22 -11.03 -5.81 9.01
C SER A 22 -11.28 -5.94 7.50
N THR A 23 -12.20 -5.15 6.92
CA THR A 23 -12.46 -5.20 5.46
C THR A 23 -11.31 -4.64 4.63
N TYR A 24 -10.62 -3.62 5.12
CA TYR A 24 -9.45 -3.06 4.42
C TYR A 24 -8.23 -3.98 4.51
N ALA A 25 -7.94 -4.54 5.69
CA ALA A 25 -6.91 -5.55 5.83
C ALA A 25 -7.18 -6.77 4.94
N ASP A 26 -8.44 -7.21 4.87
CA ASP A 26 -8.89 -8.29 4.00
C ASP A 26 -8.71 -7.99 2.50
N LEU A 27 -9.01 -6.76 2.09
CA LEU A 27 -8.77 -6.30 0.73
C LEU A 27 -7.28 -6.38 0.39
N ILE A 28 -6.41 -5.78 1.21
CA ILE A 28 -4.97 -5.75 0.93
C ILE A 28 -4.39 -7.17 0.94
N ARG A 29 -4.64 -7.99 1.97
CA ARG A 29 -4.08 -9.35 2.01
C ARG A 29 -4.54 -10.20 0.81
N THR A 30 -5.77 -10.00 0.36
CA THR A 30 -6.30 -10.68 -0.83
C THR A 30 -5.60 -10.22 -2.10
N GLN A 31 -5.40 -8.91 -2.27
CA GLN A 31 -4.70 -8.34 -3.43
C GLN A 31 -3.23 -8.76 -3.48
N GLU A 32 -2.52 -8.71 -2.35
CA GLU A 32 -1.06 -8.90 -2.34
C GLU A 32 -0.64 -10.37 -2.34
N SER A 33 -1.41 -11.27 -1.70
CA SER A 33 -0.99 -12.67 -1.54
C SER A 33 -2.12 -13.69 -1.65
N GLY A 34 -3.37 -13.25 -1.84
CA GLY A 34 -4.54 -14.11 -1.67
C GLY A 34 -4.76 -14.56 -0.20
N GLY A 35 -4.25 -13.80 0.77
CA GLY A 35 -4.34 -14.10 2.20
C GLY A 35 -3.26 -15.06 2.72
N ASN A 36 -2.22 -15.35 1.92
CA ASN A 36 -1.15 -16.26 2.30
C ASN A 36 -0.06 -15.56 3.12
N TYR A 37 -0.07 -15.75 4.45
CA TYR A 37 0.97 -15.24 5.35
C TYR A 37 2.38 -15.82 5.10
N GLY A 38 2.47 -16.97 4.41
CA GLY A 38 3.74 -17.59 4.02
C GLY A 38 4.28 -17.12 2.67
N ALA A 39 3.59 -16.20 1.98
CA ALA A 39 3.99 -15.73 0.67
C ALA A 39 5.33 -14.98 0.74
N LEU A 40 6.26 -15.33 -0.15
CA LEU A 40 7.54 -14.65 -0.27
C LEU A 40 7.81 -14.35 -1.73
N ASN A 41 8.22 -13.12 -2.02
CA ASN A 41 8.68 -12.78 -3.36
C ASN A 41 10.03 -13.48 -3.64
N THR A 42 10.03 -14.40 -4.60
CA THR A 42 11.21 -15.20 -4.99
C THR A 42 11.95 -14.62 -6.21
N GLN A 43 11.43 -13.58 -6.85
CA GLN A 43 11.95 -12.98 -8.10
C GLN A 43 12.78 -11.71 -7.86
N GLY A 44 13.19 -11.48 -6.60
CA GLY A 44 13.99 -10.33 -6.19
C GLY A 44 13.19 -9.34 -5.36
N GLY A 45 13.83 -8.79 -4.32
CA GLY A 45 13.19 -7.91 -3.35
C GLY A 45 12.95 -8.59 -2.01
N THR A 46 12.24 -7.89 -1.13
CA THR A 46 12.02 -8.32 0.26
C THR A 46 10.56 -8.26 0.68
N ALA A 47 9.64 -8.15 -0.28
CA ALA A 47 8.21 -8.24 -0.04
C ALA A 47 7.85 -9.64 0.50
N ALA A 48 7.16 -9.68 1.64
CA ALA A 48 6.88 -10.91 2.36
C ALA A 48 5.54 -10.84 3.10
N GLY A 49 4.93 -12.01 3.26
CA GLY A 49 3.73 -12.19 4.05
C GLY A 49 2.44 -11.82 3.33
N ALA A 50 1.34 -11.84 4.09
CA ALA A 50 -0.01 -11.66 3.61
C ALA A 50 -0.21 -10.30 2.92
N TYR A 51 0.45 -9.27 3.45
CA TYR A 51 0.40 -7.88 2.96
C TYR A 51 1.62 -7.51 2.10
N GLN A 52 2.52 -8.48 1.86
CA GLN A 52 3.76 -8.29 1.11
C GLN A 52 4.58 -7.08 1.60
N ILE A 53 4.67 -6.85 2.91
CA ILE A 53 5.46 -5.74 3.47
C ILE A 53 6.94 -6.03 3.25
N THR A 54 7.69 -5.00 2.86
CA THR A 54 9.09 -5.11 2.47
C THR A 54 10.00 -5.05 3.70
N ALA A 55 11.20 -5.62 3.64
CA ALA A 55 12.16 -5.50 4.74
C ALA A 55 12.57 -4.04 5.00
N GLY A 56 12.60 -3.19 3.97
CA GLY A 56 12.85 -1.75 4.13
C GLY A 56 11.72 -1.05 4.90
N THR A 57 10.47 -1.41 4.62
CA THR A 57 9.31 -0.91 5.36
C THR A 57 9.29 -1.44 6.78
N LEU A 58 9.54 -2.73 7.01
CA LEU A 58 9.68 -3.29 8.35
C LEU A 58 10.83 -2.63 9.12
N ALA A 59 11.90 -2.22 8.43
CA ALA A 59 12.98 -1.47 9.06
C ALA A 59 12.54 -0.06 9.48
N SER A 60 11.76 0.64 8.66
CA SER A 60 11.21 1.95 9.03
C SER A 60 10.19 1.84 10.16
N LEU A 61 9.48 0.70 10.27
CA LEU A 61 8.61 0.38 11.41
C LEU A 61 9.39 -0.01 12.67
N GLY A 62 10.66 -0.44 12.54
CA GLY A 62 11.55 -0.78 13.65
C GLY A 62 11.64 -2.28 13.97
N TYR A 63 11.06 -3.15 13.14
CA TYR A 63 11.03 -4.60 13.35
C TYR A 63 12.27 -5.32 12.84
N VAL A 64 12.94 -4.74 11.84
CA VAL A 64 14.23 -5.21 11.35
C VAL A 64 15.20 -4.05 11.21
N ARG A 65 16.48 -4.35 11.01
CA ARG A 65 17.52 -3.36 10.76
C ARG A 65 18.37 -3.81 9.60
N HIS A 66 18.58 -2.92 8.63
CA HIS A 66 19.50 -3.20 7.53
C HIS A 66 20.94 -3.25 8.05
N THR A 67 21.67 -4.30 7.69
CA THR A 67 23.02 -4.59 8.19
C THR A 67 24.12 -4.28 7.17
N GLY A 68 23.75 -3.81 5.99
CA GLY A 68 24.68 -3.49 4.89
C GLY A 68 24.48 -4.42 3.71
N GLY A 69 25.05 -4.07 2.55
CA GLY A 69 24.81 -4.79 1.30
C GLY A 69 23.54 -4.34 0.57
N SER A 70 22.95 -5.25 -0.20
CA SER A 70 21.77 -4.96 -1.03
C SER A 70 20.48 -4.94 -0.20
N ARG A 71 19.72 -3.84 -0.29
CA ARG A 71 18.40 -3.69 0.36
C ARG A 71 17.34 -4.64 -0.18
N GLY A 72 17.56 -5.23 -1.36
CA GLY A 72 16.67 -6.20 -1.99
C GLY A 72 16.88 -7.64 -1.55
N SER A 73 17.63 -7.88 -0.47
CA SER A 73 17.90 -9.23 0.05
C SER A 73 17.64 -9.30 1.56
N TRP A 74 16.86 -10.30 1.98
CA TRP A 74 16.60 -10.59 3.39
C TRP A 74 17.84 -10.97 4.18
N ALA A 75 18.92 -11.44 3.53
CA ALA A 75 20.18 -11.76 4.19
C ALA A 75 20.90 -10.53 4.79
N ASN A 76 20.50 -9.34 4.34
CA ASN A 76 21.08 -8.05 4.75
C ASN A 76 20.24 -7.33 5.81
N TYR A 77 19.38 -8.08 6.52
CA TYR A 77 18.55 -7.56 7.60
C TYR A 77 18.63 -8.45 8.82
N GLU A 78 18.58 -7.82 10.00
CA GLU A 78 18.49 -8.48 11.30
C GLU A 78 17.18 -8.10 11.98
N TRP A 79 16.52 -9.05 12.61
CA TRP A 79 15.36 -8.81 13.46
C TRP A 79 15.76 -8.02 14.71
N THR A 80 15.01 -6.98 15.05
CA THR A 80 15.27 -6.16 16.24
C THR A 80 14.66 -6.77 17.50
N ASP A 81 14.98 -6.23 18.67
CA ASP A 81 14.37 -6.68 19.92
C ASP A 81 12.84 -6.45 19.96
N ALA A 82 12.33 -5.48 19.20
CA ALA A 82 10.89 -5.24 19.05
C ALA A 82 10.17 -6.43 18.39
N ALA A 83 10.80 -7.09 17.41
CA ALA A 83 10.25 -8.29 16.80
C ALA A 83 10.54 -9.56 17.63
N ARG A 84 11.75 -9.68 18.17
CA ARG A 84 12.15 -10.85 18.98
C ARG A 84 11.30 -11.00 20.24
N SER A 85 10.96 -9.89 20.90
CA SER A 85 10.08 -9.89 22.07
C SER A 85 8.65 -10.39 21.78
N GLN A 86 8.25 -10.41 20.50
CA GLN A 86 6.98 -10.99 20.04
C GLN A 86 7.12 -12.43 19.53
N GLY A 87 8.33 -13.01 19.61
CA GLY A 87 8.62 -14.36 19.16
C GLY A 87 9.05 -14.47 17.69
N VAL A 88 9.37 -13.35 17.01
CA VAL A 88 9.84 -13.36 15.63
C VAL A 88 11.35 -13.12 15.59
N THR A 89 12.13 -14.16 15.28
CA THR A 89 13.59 -14.11 15.28
C THR A 89 14.22 -14.35 13.91
N SER A 90 13.43 -14.82 12.96
CA SER A 90 13.86 -15.17 11.60
C SER A 90 12.76 -14.86 10.57
N LEU A 91 13.13 -14.81 9.29
CA LEU A 91 12.15 -14.71 8.20
C LEU A 91 11.19 -15.92 8.20
N SER A 92 11.68 -17.10 8.57
CA SER A 92 10.82 -18.28 8.70
C SER A 92 9.77 -18.09 9.79
N ASP A 93 10.15 -17.55 10.96
CA ASP A 93 9.18 -17.26 12.02
C ASP A 93 8.15 -16.25 11.54
N PHE A 94 8.58 -15.19 10.85
CA PHE A 94 7.69 -14.15 10.32
C PHE A 94 6.64 -14.71 9.36
N LEU A 95 7.03 -15.66 8.50
CA LEU A 95 6.15 -16.25 7.47
C LEU A 95 5.27 -17.38 7.99
N ASN A 96 5.78 -18.20 8.92
CA ASN A 96 5.19 -19.51 9.21
C ASN A 96 4.63 -19.65 10.63
N SER A 97 4.98 -18.76 11.55
CA SER A 97 4.53 -18.85 12.95
C SER A 97 3.32 -17.96 13.23
N THR A 98 2.51 -18.34 14.23
CA THR A 98 1.40 -17.50 14.72
C THR A 98 1.87 -16.12 15.20
N SER A 99 3.04 -16.06 15.84
CA SER A 99 3.69 -14.79 16.22
C SER A 99 4.04 -13.95 14.99
N GLY A 100 4.57 -14.58 13.93
CA GLY A 100 4.87 -13.93 12.66
C GLY A 100 3.63 -13.36 12.00
N HIS A 101 2.54 -14.13 11.96
CA HIS A 101 1.26 -13.68 11.39
C HIS A 101 0.70 -12.48 12.16
N SER A 102 0.75 -12.53 13.49
CA SER A 102 0.34 -11.41 14.35
C SER A 102 1.20 -10.17 14.10
N LEU A 103 2.52 -10.34 13.91
CA LEU A 103 3.42 -9.23 13.60
C LEU A 103 3.14 -8.63 12.21
N GLN A 104 2.76 -9.44 11.23
CA GLN A 104 2.34 -8.95 9.90
C GLN A 104 1.10 -8.06 10.00
N ASP A 105 0.07 -8.50 10.75
CA ASP A 105 -1.15 -7.72 10.97
C ASP A 105 -0.86 -6.40 11.70
N GLN A 106 -0.02 -6.45 12.74
CA GLN A 106 0.41 -5.26 13.47
C GLN A 106 1.19 -4.29 12.57
N ALA A 107 2.19 -4.79 11.84
CA ALA A 107 2.99 -3.96 10.93
C ALA A 107 2.13 -3.31 9.83
N PHE A 108 1.13 -4.03 9.32
CA PHE A 108 0.17 -3.48 8.37
C PHE A 108 -0.68 -2.35 8.97
N GLY A 109 -1.18 -2.54 10.20
CA GLY A 109 -1.92 -1.49 10.92
C GLY A 109 -1.07 -0.24 11.13
N GLU A 110 0.16 -0.39 11.61
CA GLU A 110 1.08 0.73 11.82
C GLU A 110 1.45 1.43 10.51
N LEU A 111 1.67 0.69 9.43
CA LEU A 111 1.92 1.27 8.11
C LEU A 111 0.71 2.04 7.59
N THR A 112 -0.49 1.51 7.82
CA THR A 112 -1.75 2.17 7.44
C THR A 112 -1.92 3.49 8.19
N ASP A 113 -1.68 3.52 9.50
CA ASP A 113 -1.75 4.74 10.30
C ASP A 113 -0.71 5.78 9.88
N ARG A 114 0.52 5.33 9.58
CA ARG A 114 1.59 6.19 9.06
C ARG A 114 1.23 6.77 7.70
N ASN A 115 0.68 5.94 6.81
CA ASN A 115 0.24 6.38 5.50
C ASN A 115 -0.88 7.41 5.64
N LEU A 116 -1.94 7.09 6.39
CA LEU A 116 -3.08 7.98 6.63
C LEU A 116 -2.63 9.35 7.16
N SER A 117 -1.73 9.34 8.16
CA SER A 117 -1.19 10.56 8.78
C SER A 117 -0.30 11.37 7.84
N SER A 118 0.27 10.72 6.81
CA SER A 118 1.16 11.34 5.82
C SER A 118 0.42 11.81 4.56
N LEU A 119 -0.85 11.42 4.36
CA LEU A 119 -1.64 11.91 3.24
C LEU A 119 -1.91 13.40 3.39
N SER A 120 -1.73 14.14 2.30
CA SER A 120 -2.02 15.58 2.28
C SER A 120 -3.51 15.84 2.40
N SER A 121 -3.89 17.04 2.83
CA SER A 121 -5.30 17.46 2.84
C SER A 121 -5.93 17.42 1.44
N GLN A 122 -5.15 17.67 0.39
CA GLN A 122 -5.59 17.56 -1.00
C GLN A 122 -5.92 16.10 -1.35
N THR A 123 -5.04 15.16 -1.00
CA THR A 123 -5.25 13.72 -1.22
C THR A 123 -6.44 13.20 -0.44
N LEU A 124 -6.52 13.50 0.86
CA LEU A 124 -7.65 13.11 1.71
C LEU A 124 -8.96 13.71 1.23
N GLY A 125 -8.92 14.93 0.69
CA GLY A 125 -10.09 15.61 0.12
C GLY A 125 -10.71 14.89 -1.07
N LEU A 126 -10.02 13.94 -1.71
CA LEU A 126 -10.57 13.11 -2.78
C LEU A 126 -11.54 12.04 -2.28
N ALA A 127 -11.54 11.71 -0.98
CA ALA A 127 -12.47 10.72 -0.44
C ALA A 127 -13.92 11.15 -0.65
N GLY A 128 -14.73 10.26 -1.23
CA GLY A 128 -16.11 10.50 -1.64
C GLY A 128 -16.26 11.10 -3.04
N GLN A 129 -15.17 11.45 -3.73
CA GLN A 129 -15.21 11.96 -5.09
C GLN A 129 -15.13 10.82 -6.11
N THR A 130 -15.66 11.06 -7.31
CA THR A 130 -15.46 10.20 -8.47
C THR A 130 -14.49 10.87 -9.44
N VAL A 131 -13.38 10.21 -9.73
CA VAL A 131 -12.37 10.66 -10.70
C VAL A 131 -12.25 9.58 -11.76
N ASN A 132 -12.44 9.94 -13.03
CA ASN A 132 -12.37 9.02 -14.17
C ASN A 132 -13.22 7.75 -14.01
N GLY A 133 -14.42 7.90 -13.44
CA GLY A 133 -15.36 6.77 -13.20
C GLY A 133 -15.02 5.91 -11.98
N VAL A 134 -13.90 6.15 -11.30
CA VAL A 134 -13.51 5.48 -10.06
C VAL A 134 -13.97 6.29 -8.87
N THR A 135 -14.65 5.66 -7.92
CA THR A 135 -15.01 6.30 -6.65
C THR A 135 -13.86 6.15 -5.66
N PHE A 136 -13.29 7.26 -5.25
CA PHE A 136 -12.18 7.33 -4.31
C PHE A 136 -12.76 7.26 -2.91
N THR A 137 -12.39 6.22 -2.15
CA THR A 137 -12.66 6.15 -0.70
C THR A 137 -11.36 6.35 0.06
N GLN A 138 -11.45 6.55 1.38
CA GLN A 138 -10.24 6.61 2.22
C GLN A 138 -9.44 5.31 2.09
N GLU A 139 -10.11 4.16 2.07
CA GLU A 139 -9.51 2.83 1.89
C GLU A 139 -8.89 2.66 0.50
N GLY A 140 -9.51 3.24 -0.54
CA GLY A 140 -8.96 3.25 -1.89
C GLY A 140 -7.66 4.05 -1.96
N LEU A 141 -7.64 5.24 -1.36
CA LEU A 141 -6.44 6.06 -1.22
C LEU A 141 -5.35 5.32 -0.42
N LEU A 142 -5.71 4.64 0.67
CA LEU A 142 -4.77 3.85 1.46
C LEU A 142 -4.23 2.64 0.70
N THR A 143 -5.04 2.02 -0.17
CA THR A 143 -4.57 0.95 -1.07
C THR A 143 -3.50 1.46 -2.04
N ALA A 144 -3.68 2.67 -2.59
CA ALA A 144 -2.67 3.30 -3.43
C ALA A 144 -1.43 3.73 -2.63
N ALA A 145 -1.61 4.23 -1.40
CA ALA A 145 -0.50 4.60 -0.52
C ALA A 145 0.29 3.38 -0.02
N HIS A 146 -0.34 2.23 0.17
CA HIS A 146 0.33 0.96 0.47
C HIS A 146 1.26 0.55 -0.67
N PHE A 147 0.81 0.71 -1.91
CA PHE A 147 1.57 0.37 -3.11
C PHE A 147 2.68 1.38 -3.44
N LEU A 148 2.37 2.68 -3.47
CA LEU A 148 3.32 3.74 -3.86
C LEU A 148 4.16 4.31 -2.70
N GLY A 149 3.64 4.22 -1.48
CA GLY A 149 3.98 5.14 -0.39
C GLY A 149 3.15 6.42 -0.43
N ALA A 150 2.79 6.95 0.75
CA ALA A 150 1.96 8.15 0.88
C ALA A 150 2.56 9.41 0.22
N GLY A 151 3.89 9.57 0.25
CA GLY A 151 4.57 10.70 -0.39
C GLY A 151 4.38 10.71 -1.91
N ALA A 152 4.65 9.58 -2.57
CA ALA A 152 4.46 9.45 -4.01
C ALA A 152 2.98 9.62 -4.41
N LEU A 153 2.04 9.12 -3.60
CA LEU A 153 0.61 9.36 -3.84
C LEU A 153 0.26 10.86 -3.75
N ASN A 154 0.80 11.58 -2.76
CA ASN A 154 0.61 13.02 -2.65
C ASN A 154 1.18 13.77 -3.87
N ASP A 155 2.37 13.38 -4.34
CA ASP A 155 2.99 14.00 -5.52
C ASP A 155 2.16 13.78 -6.78
N TRP A 156 1.60 12.57 -6.96
CA TRP A 156 0.69 12.26 -8.06
C TRP A 156 -0.63 13.01 -7.98
N VAL A 157 -1.23 13.16 -6.80
CA VAL A 157 -2.42 13.99 -6.64
C VAL A 157 -2.10 15.47 -6.92
N ALA A 158 -0.98 15.97 -6.39
CA ALA A 158 -0.54 17.35 -6.58
C ALA A 158 -0.21 17.68 -8.04
N SER A 159 0.21 16.69 -8.83
CA SER A 159 0.48 16.85 -10.26
C SER A 159 -0.75 16.92 -11.14
N GLY A 160 -1.95 16.68 -10.58
CA GLY A 160 -3.14 16.47 -11.40
C GLY A 160 -3.17 15.05 -11.99
N PHE A 161 -2.72 14.06 -11.20
CA PHE A 161 -2.80 12.63 -11.52
C PHE A 161 -1.97 12.23 -12.74
N ASP A 162 -0.89 12.98 -13.00
CA ASP A 162 0.09 12.69 -14.05
C ASP A 162 1.04 11.58 -13.56
N PRO A 163 1.01 10.36 -14.15
CA PRO A 163 1.87 9.26 -13.74
C PRO A 163 3.35 9.49 -14.07
N THR A 164 3.70 10.46 -14.92
CA THR A 164 5.10 10.75 -15.29
C THR A 164 5.88 11.45 -14.18
N VAL A 165 5.21 11.84 -13.09
CA VAL A 165 5.89 12.33 -11.87
C VAL A 165 6.61 11.22 -11.12
N PHE A 166 6.20 9.96 -11.33
CA PHE A 166 6.92 8.83 -10.78
C PHE A 166 8.24 8.64 -11.52
N PRO A 167 9.32 8.27 -10.83
CA PRO A 167 10.56 7.88 -11.50
C PRO A 167 10.32 6.68 -12.43
N PRO A 168 11.00 6.58 -13.60
CA PRO A 168 10.86 5.45 -14.52
C PRO A 168 11.12 4.08 -13.86
N GLU A 169 11.91 4.07 -12.79
CA GLU A 169 12.19 2.88 -11.99
C GLU A 169 10.92 2.28 -11.39
N TYR A 170 9.84 3.04 -11.17
CA TYR A 170 8.54 2.50 -10.72
C TYR A 170 7.91 1.58 -11.76
N LEU A 171 8.17 1.82 -13.05
CA LEU A 171 7.70 0.94 -14.12
C LEU A 171 8.50 -0.35 -14.11
N THR A 172 9.84 -0.25 -14.17
CA THR A 172 10.70 -1.45 -14.24
C THR A 172 10.72 -2.25 -12.96
N ALA A 173 10.56 -1.60 -11.81
CA ALA A 173 10.22 -2.28 -10.56
C ALA A 173 8.89 -2.95 -10.84
N ASN A 174 7.83 -2.16 -10.95
CA ASN A 174 6.44 -2.41 -11.38
C ASN A 174 6.05 -3.53 -12.37
N GLY A 175 6.97 -4.13 -13.13
CA GLY A 175 6.60 -4.88 -14.34
C GLY A 175 5.83 -4.03 -15.38
N PHE A 176 5.78 -2.74 -15.11
CA PHE A 176 5.32 -1.59 -15.87
C PHE A 176 5.88 -1.55 -17.30
N SER A 177 5.09 -1.81 -18.34
CA SER A 177 5.53 -1.49 -19.70
C SER A 177 5.39 0.00 -20.03
N SER A 178 4.52 0.72 -19.31
CA SER A 178 4.27 2.15 -19.52
C SER A 178 3.64 2.85 -18.31
N TYR A 179 3.70 4.19 -18.30
CA TYR A 179 2.99 5.00 -17.30
C TYR A 179 1.45 4.88 -17.40
N ALA A 180 0.91 4.59 -18.59
CA ALA A 180 -0.52 4.35 -18.75
C ALA A 180 -0.95 3.05 -18.05
N GLU A 181 -0.11 2.02 -18.11
CA GLU A 181 -0.34 0.77 -17.39
C GLU A 181 -0.26 0.99 -15.87
N LEU A 182 0.75 1.74 -15.39
CA LEU A 182 0.84 2.15 -13.99
C LEU A 182 -0.40 2.94 -13.55
N GLN A 183 -0.84 3.93 -14.34
CA GLN A 183 -2.03 4.74 -14.04
C GLN A 183 -3.28 3.87 -13.92
N SER A 184 -3.48 2.96 -14.87
CA SER A 184 -4.61 2.04 -14.89
C SER A 184 -4.60 1.10 -13.69
N HIS A 185 -3.41 0.60 -13.33
CA HIS A 185 -3.22 -0.22 -12.15
C HIS A 185 -3.57 0.55 -10.87
N LEU A 186 -3.08 1.78 -10.72
CA LEU A 186 -3.38 2.65 -9.57
C LEU A 186 -4.87 2.93 -9.42
N LEU A 187 -5.54 3.33 -10.50
CA LEU A 187 -6.97 3.62 -10.48
C LEU A 187 -7.81 2.37 -10.17
N ASN A 188 -7.43 1.21 -10.68
CA ASN A 188 -8.10 -0.05 -10.34
C ASN A 188 -7.86 -0.48 -8.89
N ARG A 189 -6.66 -0.26 -8.34
CA ARG A 189 -6.38 -0.47 -6.92
C ARG A 189 -7.25 0.42 -6.03
N ILE A 190 -7.38 1.71 -6.37
CA ILE A 190 -8.25 2.65 -5.66
C ILE A 190 -9.71 2.21 -5.75
N GLY A 191 -10.17 1.86 -6.95
CA GLY A 191 -11.55 1.46 -7.20
C GLY A 191 -11.96 0.16 -6.51
N ALA A 192 -11.03 -0.77 -6.31
CA ALA A 192 -11.31 -2.05 -5.64
C ALA A 192 -11.91 -1.87 -4.24
N ALA A 193 -11.55 -0.80 -3.52
CA ALA A 193 -12.11 -0.50 -2.19
C ALA A 193 -13.58 -0.03 -2.23
N SER A 194 -14.04 0.50 -3.36
CA SER A 194 -15.43 0.95 -3.56
C SER A 194 -16.24 0.02 -4.47
N GLY A 195 -15.63 -1.07 -4.95
CA GLY A 195 -16.24 -1.95 -5.97
C GLY A 195 -16.38 -1.27 -7.35
N THR A 196 -15.70 -0.15 -7.56
CA THR A 196 -15.61 0.51 -8.88
C THR A 196 -14.39 0.03 -9.64
N SER A 197 -14.44 0.08 -10.96
CA SER A 197 -13.31 -0.25 -11.81
C SER A 197 -13.05 0.87 -12.79
N TYR A 198 -11.77 1.12 -13.07
CA TYR A 198 -11.38 2.01 -14.14
C TYR A 198 -11.58 1.29 -15.47
N ALA A 199 -12.48 1.81 -16.31
CA ALA A 199 -12.83 1.19 -17.59
C ALA A 199 -11.73 1.36 -18.67
N GLY A 200 -10.73 2.21 -18.42
CA GLY A 200 -9.59 2.43 -19.32
C GLY A 200 -8.50 1.37 -19.15
N GLY A 201 -8.64 0.20 -19.76
CA GLY A 201 -7.46 -0.56 -20.20
C GLY A 201 -7.59 -2.09 -20.29
N TYR A 202 -7.63 -2.59 -21.54
CA TYR A 202 -6.63 -3.48 -22.17
C TYR A 202 -7.00 -3.61 -23.67
N GLY A 203 -6.35 -2.83 -24.56
CA GLY A 203 -6.55 -2.94 -26.01
C GLY A 203 -6.15 -1.70 -26.80
N THR A 204 -5.20 -1.86 -27.73
CA THR A 204 -4.89 -0.99 -28.90
C THR A 204 -5.64 0.34 -29.00
N GLY A 205 -5.07 1.42 -28.45
CA GLY A 205 -5.52 2.80 -28.66
C GLY A 205 -4.36 3.76 -28.40
N GLY A 206 -4.05 4.61 -29.38
CA GLY A 206 -2.78 5.36 -29.48
C GLY A 206 -2.54 6.44 -28.41
N PRO A 207 -1.32 7.01 -28.40
CA PRO A 207 -0.91 7.99 -27.40
C PRO A 207 -1.68 9.31 -27.61
N TYR A 208 -1.92 10.03 -26.52
CA TYR A 208 -2.56 11.36 -26.47
C TYR A 208 -4.10 11.39 -26.52
N SER A 209 -4.77 10.97 -25.45
CA SER A 209 -6.11 11.49 -25.13
C SER A 209 -6.49 11.53 -23.63
N GLU A 210 -5.66 11.04 -22.70
CA GLU A 210 -6.09 10.84 -21.30
C GLU A 210 -5.84 12.02 -20.34
N THR A 211 -5.69 13.25 -20.84
CA THR A 211 -5.59 14.46 -19.99
C THR A 211 -6.64 15.54 -20.32
N ASP A 212 -7.58 15.27 -21.23
CA ASP A 212 -8.64 16.22 -21.57
C ASP A 212 -9.67 16.30 -20.43
N GLY A 213 -9.66 17.43 -19.70
CA GLY A 213 -10.58 17.71 -18.59
C GLY A 213 -9.97 17.68 -17.19
N PHE A 214 -8.66 17.49 -17.05
CA PHE A 214 -8.00 17.52 -15.74
C PHE A 214 -7.83 18.96 -15.22
N PRO A 215 -8.40 19.36 -14.07
CA PRO A 215 -8.19 20.70 -13.51
C PRO A 215 -6.80 20.78 -12.84
N GLY A 216 -5.74 20.78 -13.64
CA GLY A 216 -4.35 20.90 -13.18
C GLY A 216 -3.91 22.36 -13.12
N PHE A 217 -3.94 22.97 -11.92
CA PHE A 217 -3.26 24.24 -11.68
C PHE A 217 -1.78 24.01 -11.30
N GLY A 218 -0.87 24.37 -12.21
CA GLY A 218 0.34 25.16 -11.89
C GLY A 218 1.55 24.48 -11.23
N ALA A 219 2.53 24.15 -12.09
CA ALA A 219 3.99 24.00 -11.92
C ALA A 219 4.67 24.20 -10.54
N LYS A 220 5.54 23.25 -10.12
CA LYS A 220 7.04 23.35 -10.09
C LYS A 220 7.78 22.40 -9.11
N ARG A 221 8.89 21.81 -9.62
CA ARG A 221 10.29 21.77 -9.06
C ARG A 221 10.72 20.67 -8.04
N PRO A 222 12.05 20.47 -7.79
CA PRO A 222 12.83 19.31 -8.25
C PRO A 222 13.16 18.30 -7.13
N VAL A 223 13.44 17.08 -7.56
CA VAL A 223 13.70 15.87 -6.75
C VAL A 223 14.92 16.01 -5.83
N LEU A 224 14.76 15.63 -4.56
CA LEU A 224 15.88 15.30 -3.68
C LEU A 224 15.60 14.03 -2.86
N ILE A 225 16.56 13.11 -2.92
CA ILE A 225 16.77 11.91 -2.10
C ILE A 225 16.13 10.61 -2.64
N ARG A 226 17.01 9.79 -3.22
CA ARG A 226 16.75 8.44 -3.75
C ARG A 226 16.86 7.42 -2.62
N GLU A 227 15.73 6.89 -2.18
CA GLU A 227 15.66 5.51 -1.69
C GLU A 227 14.94 4.68 -2.76
N THR A 228 15.36 3.42 -2.92
CA THR A 228 14.80 2.46 -3.87
C THR A 228 13.90 1.48 -3.10
N PRO A 229 12.57 1.57 -3.22
CA PRO A 229 11.63 0.58 -2.69
C PRO A 229 10.92 -0.21 -3.81
N PRO A 230 10.28 -1.34 -3.47
CA PRO A 230 10.26 -2.51 -4.35
C PRO A 230 8.92 -2.76 -5.05
N PHE A 231 9.06 -3.52 -6.13
CA PHE A 231 8.02 -4.07 -6.99
C PHE A 231 7.15 -5.13 -6.32
N GLN A 232 5.86 -5.18 -6.66
CA GLN A 232 5.06 -6.41 -6.56
C GLN A 232 4.35 -6.78 -7.87
N GLY A 233 4.84 -7.86 -8.47
CA GLY A 233 4.36 -8.43 -9.73
C GLY A 233 3.22 -9.43 -9.57
N GLU A 234 2.69 -9.85 -10.71
CA GLU A 234 1.48 -10.67 -10.86
C GLU A 234 1.55 -12.04 -10.15
N ARG A 235 0.36 -12.53 -9.74
CA ARG A 235 0.09 -13.79 -9.00
C ARG A 235 0.79 -15.05 -9.52
N GLN A 236 1.27 -15.06 -10.76
CA GLN A 236 1.93 -16.20 -11.40
C GLN A 236 3.39 -16.36 -10.97
N THR A 237 3.95 -15.38 -10.25
CA THR A 237 5.36 -15.32 -9.84
C THR A 237 5.64 -15.86 -8.44
N LEU A 238 4.60 -16.19 -7.66
CA LEU A 238 4.72 -16.68 -6.29
C LEU A 238 5.13 -18.16 -6.26
N GLY A 239 6.34 -18.43 -5.76
CA GLY A 239 6.78 -19.80 -5.47
C GLY A 239 6.12 -20.32 -4.21
N VAL A 240 5.52 -21.50 -4.29
CA VAL A 240 5.18 -22.32 -3.11
C VAL A 240 6.47 -22.95 -2.59
N ASN A 241 6.82 -22.65 -1.34
CA ASN A 241 7.72 -23.50 -0.56
C ASN A 241 6.89 -24.52 0.23
#